data_AF-A0A834FSJ1-F1
#
_entry.id   AF-A0A834FSJ1-F1
#
_cell.length_a   1.000
_cell.length_b   1.000
_cell.length_c   1.000
_cell.angle_alpha   90.00
_cell.angle_beta   90.00
_cell.angle_gamma   90.00
#
_symmetry.space_group_name_H-M   'P 1'
#
loop_
_entity.id
_entity.type
_entity.pdbx_description
1 polymer ?
#
loop_
_entity_poly.entity_id
_entity_poly.type
_entity_poly.pdbx_seq_one_letter_code
_entity_poly.pdbx_strand_id
1 'polypeptide(L)'
;MRCRSDQRPPKYFIPDSFYKGIYPSYAGGGGVVYSGQLARRLHHISKTVHLYPIDDVFVGMCMRRLNAHPVHHPAFLTFDFPSTEKEEPCTDHTVLLVHKRGPEQLLEMWAELNRTRTQCRDVPLRAPVTKKP
;
A
#
# COMPACT_ATOMS: atom_id res chain seq x y z
N MET A 1 -17.40 -21.95 -31.11
CA MET A 1 -16.95 -20.84 -30.25
C MET A 1 -15.45 -20.64 -30.48
N ARG A 2 -15.02 -19.50 -31.01
CA ARG A 2 -13.59 -19.19 -31.19
C ARG A 2 -13.07 -18.56 -29.89
N CYS A 3 -12.14 -19.22 -29.21
CA CYS A 3 -11.34 -18.58 -28.17
C CYS A 3 -10.50 -17.48 -28.85
N ARG A 4 -10.76 -16.21 -28.54
CA ARG A 4 -9.83 -15.13 -28.93
C ARG A 4 -8.59 -15.27 -28.05
N SER A 5 -7.51 -15.76 -28.63
CA SER A 5 -6.22 -16.01 -27.98
C SER A 5 -5.36 -14.75 -27.80
N ASP A 6 -5.96 -13.55 -27.77
CA ASP A 6 -5.24 -12.27 -27.84
C ASP A 6 -5.44 -11.37 -26.61
N GLN A 7 -5.88 -11.94 -25.48
CA GLN A 7 -5.92 -11.20 -24.22
C GLN A 7 -4.86 -11.76 -23.27
N ARG A 8 -3.81 -10.95 -23.02
CA ARG A 8 -2.87 -11.24 -21.94
C ARG A 8 -3.66 -11.29 -20.62
N PRO A 9 -3.45 -12.33 -19.79
CA PRO A 9 -4.10 -12.39 -18.49
C PRO A 9 -3.71 -11.15 -17.67
N PRO A 10 -4.60 -10.65 -16.78
CA PRO A 10 -4.27 -9.51 -15.95
C PRO A 10 -3.02 -9.81 -15.11
N LYS A 11 -2.26 -8.77 -14.76
CA LYS A 11 -0.96 -8.88 -14.07
C LYS A 11 -0.98 -9.81 -12.85
N TYR A 12 -2.08 -9.85 -12.13
CA TYR A 12 -2.27 -10.61 -10.89
C TYR A 12 -3.27 -11.77 -11.05
N PHE A 13 -3.43 -12.30 -12.26
CA PHE A 13 -4.27 -13.49 -12.48
C PHE A 13 -3.68 -14.71 -11.78
N ILE A 14 -4.47 -15.35 -10.91
CA ILE A 14 -4.15 -16.63 -10.29
C ILE A 14 -5.27 -17.61 -10.64
N PRO A 15 -4.97 -18.77 -11.28
CA PRO A 15 -6.00 -19.73 -11.63
C PRO A 15 -6.50 -20.49 -10.38
N ASP A 16 -7.77 -20.88 -10.39
CA ASP A 16 -8.39 -21.70 -9.33
C ASP A 16 -7.69 -23.06 -9.11
N SER A 17 -6.97 -23.56 -10.12
CA SER A 17 -6.14 -24.75 -9.98
C SER A 17 -4.92 -24.54 -9.07
N PHE A 18 -4.48 -23.29 -8.90
CA PHE A 18 -3.35 -22.90 -8.06
C PHE A 18 -3.80 -22.47 -6.66
N TYR A 19 -4.84 -21.64 -6.54
CA TYR A 19 -5.35 -21.18 -5.26
C TYR A 19 -6.87 -21.04 -5.30
N LYS A 20 -7.55 -21.59 -4.28
CA LYS A 20 -9.00 -21.45 -4.09
C LYS A 20 -9.31 -20.75 -2.79
N GLY A 21 -10.32 -19.88 -2.81
CA GLY A 21 -10.82 -19.15 -1.65
C GLY A 21 -10.39 -17.70 -1.60
N ILE A 22 -10.57 -17.08 -0.43
CA ILE A 22 -10.35 -15.64 -0.22
C ILE A 22 -8.95 -15.41 0.36
N TYR A 23 -8.27 -14.38 -0.12
CA TYR A 23 -6.98 -13.97 0.44
C TYR A 23 -7.09 -13.50 1.90
N PRO A 24 -6.03 -13.64 2.71
CA PRO A 24 -5.93 -12.92 3.98
C PRO A 24 -6.05 -11.42 3.78
N SER A 25 -6.37 -10.70 4.86
CA SER A 25 -6.08 -9.27 4.89
C SER A 25 -4.59 -9.06 4.68
N TYR A 26 -4.24 -8.23 3.69
CA TYR A 26 -2.89 -7.81 3.41
C TYR A 26 -2.88 -6.31 3.12
N ALA A 27 -1.75 -5.65 3.38
CA ALA A 27 -1.52 -4.29 2.92
C ALA A 27 -0.79 -4.36 1.58
N GLY A 28 -1.23 -3.59 0.59
CA GLY A 28 -0.61 -3.63 -0.73
C GLY A 28 -0.66 -2.32 -1.51
N GLY A 29 -0.03 -2.31 -2.68
CA GLY A 29 -0.19 -1.28 -3.71
C GLY A 29 0.79 -0.10 -3.74
N GLY A 30 1.62 0.11 -2.71
CA GLY A 30 2.61 1.20 -2.72
C GLY A 30 3.68 1.12 -1.65
N GLY A 31 3.31 0.77 -0.42
CA GLY A 31 4.27 0.56 0.66
C GLY A 31 3.59 0.28 2.00
N VAL A 32 4.38 -0.17 2.97
CA VAL A 32 3.92 -0.62 4.29
C VAL A 32 4.93 -0.23 5.36
N VAL A 33 4.47 -0.08 6.60
CA VAL A 33 5.33 0.18 7.76
C VAL A 33 4.99 -0.84 8.86
N TYR A 34 6.00 -1.45 9.44
CA TYR A 34 5.88 -2.31 10.61
C TYR A 34 7.17 -2.28 11.44
N SER A 35 7.07 -2.69 12.70
CA SER A 35 8.24 -2.70 13.60
C SER A 35 9.30 -3.71 13.16
N GLY A 36 10.57 -3.43 13.47
CA GLY A 36 11.67 -4.37 13.22
C GLY A 36 11.46 -5.73 13.92
N GLN A 37 10.78 -5.75 15.06
CA GLN A 37 10.41 -7.00 15.74
C GLN A 37 9.42 -7.83 14.91
N LEU A 38 8.39 -7.19 14.33
CA LEU A 38 7.46 -7.88 13.43
C LEU A 38 8.19 -8.36 12.17
N ALA A 39 9.11 -7.56 11.62
CA ALA A 39 9.94 -7.97 10.48
C ALA A 39 10.71 -9.28 10.75
N ARG A 40 11.35 -9.39 11.92
CA ARG A 40 12.07 -10.62 12.34
C ARG A 40 11.14 -11.82 12.47
N ARG A 41 9.95 -11.63 13.04
CA ARG A 41 8.93 -12.68 13.17
C ARG A 41 8.42 -13.12 11.80
N LEU A 42 8.17 -12.17 10.89
CA LEU A 42 7.76 -12.44 9.51
C LEU A 42 8.84 -13.23 8.75
N HIS A 43 10.12 -12.88 8.91
CA HIS A 43 11.22 -13.64 8.31
C HIS A 43 11.30 -15.09 8.83
N HIS A 44 11.00 -15.32 10.11
CA HIS A 44 11.00 -16.68 10.65
C HIS A 44 9.80 -17.48 10.11
N ILE A 45 8.59 -16.90 10.12
CA ILE A 45 7.38 -17.60 9.71
C ILE A 45 7.32 -17.84 8.20
N SER A 46 7.96 -16.99 7.39
CA SER A 46 7.97 -17.13 5.92
C SER A 46 8.60 -18.45 5.48
N LYS A 47 9.46 -19.06 6.29
CA LYS A 47 10.07 -20.38 6.05
C LYS A 47 9.07 -21.54 6.21
N THR A 48 7.90 -21.28 6.80
CA THR A 48 6.84 -22.27 7.03
C THR A 48 5.62 -22.08 6.12
N VAL A 49 5.61 -21.00 5.34
CA VAL A 49 4.51 -20.64 4.43
C VAL A 49 5.00 -20.83 3.01
N HIS A 50 4.22 -21.52 2.17
CA HIS A 50 4.57 -21.70 0.76
C HIS A 50 4.62 -20.35 0.04
N LEU A 51 5.62 -20.18 -0.81
CA LEU A 51 5.75 -18.98 -1.63
C LEU A 51 4.49 -18.76 -2.47
N TYR A 52 4.11 -17.49 -2.61
CA TYR A 52 2.94 -17.08 -3.37
C TYR A 52 3.33 -16.05 -4.43
N PRO A 53 2.74 -16.08 -5.65
CA PRO A 53 3.18 -15.21 -6.76
C PRO A 53 2.92 -13.71 -6.55
N ILE A 54 2.07 -13.36 -5.59
CA ILE A 54 1.78 -11.97 -5.21
C ILE A 54 2.43 -11.73 -3.85
N ASP A 55 3.46 -10.89 -3.83
CA ASP A 55 4.29 -10.57 -2.67
C ASP A 55 3.48 -10.02 -1.49
N ASP A 56 2.60 -9.04 -1.75
CA ASP A 56 1.73 -8.46 -0.71
C ASP A 56 0.82 -9.53 -0.07
N VAL A 57 0.29 -10.45 -0.89
CA VAL A 57 -0.54 -11.57 -0.42
C VAL A 57 0.31 -12.57 0.39
N PHE A 58 1.54 -12.87 -0.05
CA PHE A 58 2.45 -13.73 0.68
C PHE A 58 2.76 -13.18 2.09
N VAL A 59 3.01 -11.87 2.20
CA VAL A 59 3.19 -11.20 3.50
C VAL A 59 1.91 -11.30 4.34
N GLY A 60 0.73 -11.12 3.74
CA GLY A 60 -0.56 -11.33 4.42
C GLY A 60 -0.76 -12.76 4.94
N MET A 61 -0.33 -13.77 4.17
CA MET A 61 -0.36 -15.18 4.61
C MET A 61 0.57 -15.40 5.81
N CYS A 62 1.77 -14.80 5.79
CA CYS A 62 2.69 -14.82 6.92
C CYS A 62 2.11 -14.14 8.16
N MET A 63 1.47 -12.97 8.00
CA MET A 63 0.80 -12.25 9.09
C MET A 63 -0.33 -13.09 9.70
N ARG A 64 -1.20 -13.70 8.86
CA ARG A 64 -2.26 -14.62 9.32
C ARG A 64 -1.68 -15.76 10.16
N ARG A 65 -0.57 -16.37 9.72
CA ARG A 65 0.08 -17.47 10.44
C ARG A 65 0.66 -17.04 11.81
N LEU A 66 1.03 -15.77 11.95
CA LEU A 66 1.49 -15.13 13.19
C LEU A 66 0.34 -14.57 14.06
N ASN A 67 -0.91 -14.69 13.60
CA ASN A 67 -2.07 -14.02 14.20
C ASN A 67 -1.89 -12.49 14.30
N ALA A 68 -1.24 -11.90 13.31
CA ALA A 68 -1.07 -10.46 13.15
C ALA A 68 -1.99 -9.96 12.03
N HIS A 69 -2.43 -8.71 12.12
CA HIS A 69 -3.38 -8.12 11.19
C HIS A 69 -2.88 -6.74 10.74
N PRO A 70 -2.85 -6.46 9.43
CA PRO A 70 -2.54 -5.11 8.95
C PRO A 70 -3.66 -4.14 9.32
N VAL A 71 -3.30 -2.88 9.57
CA VAL A 71 -4.24 -1.79 9.81
C VAL A 71 -4.02 -0.73 8.75
N HIS A 72 -5.11 -0.29 8.10
CA HIS A 72 -5.04 0.77 7.11
C HIS A 72 -4.86 2.13 7.78
N HIS A 73 -3.97 2.95 7.22
CA HIS A 73 -3.78 4.34 7.64
C HIS A 73 -4.11 5.28 6.45
N PRO A 74 -4.99 6.28 6.61
CA PRO A 74 -5.47 7.14 5.51
C PRO A 74 -4.39 7.97 4.82
N ALA A 75 -3.27 8.20 5.49
CA ALA A 75 -2.09 8.85 4.91
C ALA A 75 -1.32 7.96 3.89
N PHE A 76 -1.75 6.72 3.64
CA PHE A 76 -1.24 5.86 2.55
C PHE A 76 -2.16 5.93 1.34
N LEU A 77 -1.80 6.76 0.37
CA LEU A 77 -2.53 6.96 -0.88
C LEU A 77 -1.95 6.06 -1.98
N THR A 78 -2.48 4.85 -2.12
CA THR A 78 -2.05 3.89 -3.15
C THR A 78 -2.58 4.20 -4.56
N PHE A 79 -3.54 5.12 -4.65
CA PHE A 79 -4.24 5.53 -5.87
C PHE A 79 -4.26 7.07 -6.05
N ASP A 80 -3.16 7.72 -5.72
CA ASP A 80 -3.00 9.18 -5.75
C ASP A 80 -4.00 9.94 -4.84
N PHE A 81 -3.88 11.27 -4.83
CA PHE A 81 -4.89 12.14 -4.23
C PHE A 81 -6.22 12.05 -5.01
N PRO A 82 -7.37 12.11 -4.31
CA PRO A 82 -8.67 12.24 -4.97
C PRO A 82 -8.66 13.42 -5.96
N SER A 83 -9.16 13.20 -7.18
CA SER A 83 -9.22 14.24 -8.22
C SER A 83 -10.10 15.44 -7.85
N THR A 84 -10.94 15.30 -6.83
CA THR A 84 -11.81 16.34 -6.29
C THR A 84 -11.12 17.21 -5.22
N GLU A 85 -9.96 16.79 -4.73
CA GLU A 85 -9.20 17.54 -3.74
C GLU A 85 -8.45 18.68 -4.43
N LYS A 86 -8.60 19.89 -3.90
CA LYS A 86 -7.81 21.02 -4.36
C LYS A 86 -6.39 20.86 -3.87
N GLU A 87 -5.44 21.27 -4.71
CA GLU A 87 -4.04 21.34 -4.32
C GLU A 87 -3.87 22.50 -3.32
N GLU A 88 -3.90 22.15 -2.04
CA GLU A 88 -3.72 23.09 -0.94
C GLU A 88 -2.25 23.13 -0.51
N PRO A 89 -1.76 24.27 0.02
CA PRO A 89 -0.46 24.31 0.67
C PRO A 89 -0.36 23.22 1.74
N CYS A 90 0.81 22.59 1.85
CA CYS A 90 1.08 21.51 2.81
C CYS A 90 0.43 20.15 2.55
N THR A 91 -0.27 19.95 1.44
CA THR A 91 -0.94 18.66 1.14
C THR A 91 0.00 17.46 1.23
N ASP A 92 1.22 17.58 0.71
CA ASP A 92 2.23 16.51 0.76
C ASP A 92 2.75 16.19 2.17
N HIS A 93 2.64 17.13 3.13
CA HIS A 93 3.00 16.88 4.53
C HIS A 93 1.93 16.07 5.29
N THR A 94 0.73 15.92 4.71
CA THR A 94 -0.36 15.16 5.34
C THR A 94 -0.31 13.66 5.02
N VAL A 95 0.53 13.24 4.08
CA VAL A 95 0.65 11.87 3.59
C VAL A 95 1.94 11.20 4.06
N LEU A 96 1.88 9.89 4.24
CA LEU A 96 3.06 9.04 4.49
C LEU A 96 3.57 8.40 3.21
N LEU A 97 2.67 8.15 2.25
CA LEU A 97 2.99 7.54 0.97
C LEU A 97 1.95 7.95 -0.07
N VAL A 98 2.40 8.29 -1.27
CA VAL A 98 1.54 8.51 -2.44
C VAL A 98 2.10 7.78 -3.66
N HIS A 99 1.24 7.07 -4.37
CA HIS A 99 1.59 6.29 -5.55
C HIS A 99 0.67 6.69 -6.72
N LYS A 100 1.18 6.97 -7.93
CA LYS A 100 2.58 6.86 -8.40
C LYS A 100 3.24 8.23 -8.54
N ARG A 101 4.56 8.29 -8.36
CA ARG A 101 5.38 9.45 -8.74
C ARG A 101 6.54 8.99 -9.61
N GLY A 102 6.80 9.71 -10.70
CA GLY A 102 8.02 9.53 -11.51
C GLY A 102 9.25 10.11 -10.81
N PRO A 103 10.47 9.84 -11.31
CA PRO A 103 11.70 10.34 -10.71
C PRO A 103 11.75 11.87 -10.54
N GLU A 104 11.34 12.63 -11.56
CA GLU A 104 11.31 14.11 -11.50
C GLU A 104 10.29 14.61 -10.47
N GLN A 105 9.08 14.04 -10.49
CA GLN A 105 8.03 14.38 -9.53
C GLN A 105 8.45 14.10 -8.07
N LEU A 106 9.24 13.05 -7.83
CA LEU A 106 9.78 12.76 -6.50
C LEU A 106 10.79 13.83 -6.05
N LEU A 107 11.64 14.32 -6.96
CA LEU A 107 12.60 15.38 -6.65
C LEU A 107 11.90 16.71 -6.38
N GLU A 108 10.89 17.06 -7.18
CA GLU A 108 10.06 18.24 -7.00
C GLU A 108 9.32 18.21 -5.67
N MET A 109 8.64 17.09 -5.39
CA MET A 109 7.94 16.88 -4.12
C MET A 109 8.90 16.99 -2.93
N TRP A 110 10.08 16.38 -3.01
CA TRP A 110 11.07 16.47 -1.94
C TRP A 110 11.61 17.89 -1.74
N ALA A 111 11.85 18.64 -2.82
CA ALA A 111 12.26 20.04 -2.75
C ALA A 111 11.18 20.90 -2.08
N GLU A 112 9.92 20.70 -2.46
CA GLU A 112 8.77 21.43 -1.92
C GLU A 112 8.53 21.11 -0.44
N LEU A 113 8.59 19.83 -0.05
CA LEU A 113 8.50 19.39 1.35
C LEU A 113 9.58 20.06 2.21
N ASN A 114 10.81 20.17 1.71
CA ASN A 114 11.89 20.85 2.43
C ASN A 114 11.68 22.35 2.52
N ARG A 115 11.26 22.99 1.42
CA ARG A 115 11.00 24.44 1.34
C ARG A 115 9.90 24.86 2.32
N THR A 116 8.86 24.04 2.46
CA THR A 116 7.68 24.32 3.28
C THR A 116 7.72 23.70 4.67
N ARG A 117 8.82 23.03 5.04
CA ARG A 117 8.96 22.30 6.32
C ARG A 117 8.60 23.11 7.56
N THR A 118 8.98 24.39 7.61
CA THR A 118 8.68 25.26 8.75
C THR A 118 7.23 25.73 8.75
N GLN A 119 6.70 26.07 7.58
CA GLN A 119 5.31 26.50 7.39
C GLN A 119 4.30 25.39 7.70
N CYS A 120 4.64 24.15 7.32
CA CYS A 120 3.76 22.99 7.38
C CYS A 120 4.05 22.05 8.55
N ARG A 121 4.86 22.48 9.53
CA ARG A 121 5.41 21.58 10.56
C ARG A 121 4.36 20.80 11.35
N ASP A 122 3.26 21.46 11.69
CA ASP A 122 2.25 20.94 12.63
C ASP A 122 0.97 20.50 11.91
N VAL A 123 1.00 20.35 10.58
CA VAL A 123 -0.16 19.84 9.84
C VAL A 123 -0.36 18.36 10.19
N PRO A 124 -1.59 17.96 10.59
CA PRO A 124 -1.83 16.57 10.95
C PRO A 124 -1.83 15.68 9.71
N LEU A 125 -1.40 14.43 9.90
CA LEU A 125 -1.59 13.40 8.89
C LEU A 125 -3.08 13.20 8.60
N ARG A 126 -3.39 12.75 7.38
CA ARG A 126 -4.76 12.41 6.97
C ARG A 126 -5.36 11.42 7.97
N ALA A 127 -6.49 11.81 8.55
CA ALA A 127 -7.24 11.02 9.51
C ALA A 127 -8.40 10.26 8.83
N PRO A 128 -8.91 9.18 9.43
CA PRO A 128 -10.04 8.47 8.87
C PRO A 128 -11.24 9.41 8.84
N VAL A 129 -11.99 9.42 7.72
CA VAL A 129 -13.26 10.12 7.68
C VAL A 129 -14.19 9.42 8.68
N THR A 130 -14.43 10.04 9.83
CA THR A 130 -15.47 9.59 10.73
C THR A 130 -16.79 9.87 10.03
N LYS A 131 -17.50 8.81 9.60
CA LYS A 131 -18.90 8.97 9.24
C LYS A 131 -19.61 9.42 10.51
N LYS A 132 -20.08 10.67 10.53
CA LYS A 132 -21.08 11.09 11.52
C LYS A 132 -22.29 10.14 11.36
N PRO A 133 -22.85 9.60 12.45
CA PRO A 133 -23.98 8.68 12.39
C PRO A 133 -25.18 9.30 11.66
#